data_AF-A0AA95F513-F1
#
_entry.id   AF-A0AA95F513-F1
#
_cell.length_a   1.000
_cell.length_b   1.000
_cell.length_c   1.000
_cell.angle_alpha   90.00
_cell.angle_beta   90.00
_cell.angle_gamma   90.00
#
_symmetry.space_group_name_H-M   'P 1'
#
loop_
_entity.id
_entity.type
_entity.pdbx_description
1 polymer ?
#
loop_
_entity_poly.entity_id
_entity_poly.type
_entity_poly.pdbx_seq_one_letter_code
_entity_poly.pdbx_strand_id
1 'polypeptide(L)'
;MSSTFSRLFRDHPREVRETYLEHMAASARFGFKLMRLAGCAFTHAVVPGVHKSTVSDAIRGMARDMGGRAEEARDSRMRNAGVWDVGL
;
A
#
# COMPACT_ATOMS: atom_id res chain seq x y z
N MET A 1 -27.97 11.95 -1.03
CA MET A 1 -26.93 12.12 -2.08
C MET A 1 -25.58 11.93 -1.42
N SER A 2 -24.94 10.76 -1.58
CA SER A 2 -23.61 10.51 -1.01
C SER A 2 -22.58 11.12 -1.96
N SER A 3 -21.86 12.16 -1.52
CA SER A 3 -20.88 12.85 -2.36
C SER A 3 -19.69 11.93 -2.62
N THR A 4 -19.08 12.02 -3.80
CA THR A 4 -17.87 11.26 -4.21
C THR A 4 -16.76 11.25 -3.15
N PHE A 5 -16.75 12.26 -2.28
CA PHE A 5 -15.89 12.37 -1.10
C PHE A 5 -16.12 11.27 -0.04
N SER A 6 -17.36 10.92 0.30
CA SER A 6 -17.62 9.82 1.25
C SER A 6 -17.11 8.49 0.70
N ARG A 7 -17.24 8.27 -0.61
CA ARG A 7 -16.81 7.03 -1.27
C ARG A 7 -15.28 6.92 -1.37
N LEU A 8 -14.58 8.00 -1.73
CA LEU A 8 -13.11 8.00 -1.81
C LEU A 8 -12.42 7.93 -0.44
N PHE A 9 -12.94 8.66 0.54
CA PHE A 9 -12.26 8.87 1.82
C PHE A 9 -12.80 8.01 2.96
N ARG A 10 -14.00 7.40 2.82
CA ARG A 10 -14.65 6.60 3.89
C ARG A 10 -14.83 5.12 3.54
N ASP A 11 -15.07 4.78 2.27
CA ASP A 11 -15.27 3.38 1.87
C ASP A 11 -13.95 2.66 1.58
N HIS A 12 -12.91 3.36 1.09
CA HIS A 12 -11.60 2.73 0.85
C HIS A 12 -10.85 2.29 2.14
N PRO A 13 -10.81 3.07 3.24
CA PRO A 13 -10.22 2.62 4.50
C PRO A 13 -10.98 1.45 5.15
N ARG A 14 -12.30 1.34 4.89
CA ARG A 14 -13.14 0.26 5.41
C ARG A 14 -12.82 -1.09 4.80
N GLU A 15 -12.27 -1.14 3.59
CA GLU A 15 -11.84 -2.41 2.97
C GLU A 15 -10.68 -3.05 3.74
N VAL A 16 -9.88 -2.26 4.47
CA VAL A 16 -8.71 -2.72 5.24
C VAL A 16 -8.90 -2.57 6.76
N ARG A 17 -10.10 -2.19 7.23
CA ARG A 17 -10.43 -1.96 8.65
C ARG A 17 -9.53 -0.92 9.36
N GLU A 18 -8.95 0.02 8.63
CA GLU A 18 -8.15 1.12 9.19
C GLU A 18 -8.97 2.41 9.31
N THR A 19 -8.68 3.23 10.32
CA THR A 19 -9.16 4.62 10.32
C THR A 19 -8.47 5.42 9.20
N TYR A 20 -9.10 6.49 8.71
CA TYR A 20 -8.53 7.31 7.64
C TYR A 20 -7.12 7.83 7.95
N LEU A 21 -6.85 8.18 9.21
CA LEU A 21 -5.54 8.65 9.64
C LEU A 21 -4.48 7.55 9.63
N GLU A 22 -4.85 6.31 10.02
CA GLU A 22 -3.95 5.16 9.93
C GLU A 22 -3.62 4.84 8.47
N HIS A 23 -4.62 4.85 7.60
CA HIS A 23 -4.43 4.61 6.17
C HIS A 23 -3.58 5.70 5.50
N MET A 24 -3.83 6.96 5.85
CA MET A 24 -3.04 8.11 5.39
C MET A 24 -1.59 8.00 5.87
N ALA A 25 -1.37 7.69 7.15
CA ALA A 25 -0.03 7.53 7.71
C ALA A 25 0.72 6.35 7.08
N ALA A 26 0.06 5.21 6.88
CA ALA A 26 0.63 4.05 6.20
C ALA A 26 1.05 4.41 4.76
N SER A 27 0.15 5.02 3.99
CA SER A 27 0.41 5.42 2.60
C SER A 27 1.52 6.47 2.51
N ALA A 28 1.51 7.47 3.40
CA ALA A 28 2.55 8.49 3.48
C ALA A 28 3.93 7.88 3.77
N ARG A 29 4.02 6.89 4.67
CA ARG A 29 5.28 6.19 4.97
C ARG A 29 5.87 5.52 3.73
N PHE A 30 5.06 4.85 2.92
CA PHE A 30 5.51 4.27 1.65
C PHE A 30 5.95 5.35 0.67
N GLY A 31 5.18 6.43 0.54
CA GLY A 31 5.52 7.56 -0.34
C GLY A 31 6.87 8.19 -0.01
N PHE A 32 7.12 8.52 1.26
CA PHE A 32 8.42 9.06 1.70
C PHE A 32 9.58 8.07 1.48
N LYS A 33 9.34 6.77 1.66
CA LYS A 33 10.34 5.73 1.41
C LYS A 33 10.69 5.67 -0.08
N LEU A 34 9.70 5.66 -0.97
CA LEU A 34 9.91 5.69 -2.42
C LEU A 34 10.65 6.94 -2.88
N MET A 35 10.32 8.11 -2.34
CA MET A 35 11.03 9.37 -2.68
C MET A 35 12.51 9.31 -2.31
N ARG A 36 12.85 8.74 -1.14
CA ARG A 36 14.25 8.50 -0.76
C ARG A 36 14.95 7.49 -1.67
N LEU A 37 14.27 6.41 -2.05
CA LEU A 37 14.82 5.41 -2.96
C LEU A 37 15.04 5.96 -4.37
N ALA A 38 14.19 6.86 -4.84
CA ALA A 38 14.40 7.58 -6.08
C ALA A 38 15.71 8.40 -6.02
N GLY A 39 15.94 9.11 -4.92
CA GLY A 39 17.23 9.79 -4.68
C GLY A 39 18.43 8.82 -4.71
N CYS A 40 18.30 7.66 -4.06
CA CYS A 40 19.35 6.63 -4.08
C CYS A 40 19.61 6.09 -5.50
N ALA A 41 18.55 5.89 -6.29
CA ALA A 41 18.65 5.44 -7.69
C ALA A 41 19.36 6.47 -8.56
N PHE A 42 19.06 7.76 -8.41
CA PHE A 42 19.76 8.82 -9.13
C PHE A 42 21.22 8.94 -8.70
N THR A 43 21.52 8.84 -7.41
CA THR A 43 22.92 8.78 -6.93
C THR A 43 23.66 7.59 -7.52
N HIS A 44 23.04 6.41 -7.62
CA HIS A 44 23.62 5.25 -8.28
C HIS A 44 23.84 5.49 -9.79
N ALA A 45 22.91 6.16 -10.46
CA ALA A 45 23.05 6.50 -11.88
C ALA A 45 24.24 7.43 -12.15
N VAL A 46 24.52 8.38 -11.23
CA VAL A 46 25.69 9.27 -11.31
C VAL A 46 26.97 8.56 -10.85
N VAL A 47 26.87 7.74 -9.81
CA VAL A 47 27.99 7.01 -9.19
C VAL A 47 27.63 5.53 -9.06
N PRO A 48 27.90 4.69 -10.08
CA PRO A 48 27.52 3.27 -10.10
C PRO A 48 28.05 2.44 -8.92
N GLY A 49 29.06 2.95 -8.21
CA GLY A 49 29.60 2.33 -7.00
C GLY A 49 28.70 2.40 -5.76
N VAL A 50 27.75 3.33 -5.70
CA VAL A 50 26.95 3.64 -4.50
C VAL A 50 25.52 3.09 -4.66
N HIS A 51 24.87 2.65 -3.58
CA HIS A 51 23.47 2.15 -3.59
C HIS A 51 23.17 0.94 -4.49
N LYS A 52 24.15 0.09 -4.78
CA LYS A 52 24.04 -1.05 -5.72
C LYS A 52 22.82 -1.98 -5.51
N SER A 53 22.43 -2.23 -4.25
CA SER A 53 21.25 -3.05 -3.93
C SER A 53 20.19 -2.33 -3.10
N THR A 54 20.46 -1.10 -2.67
CA THR A 54 19.59 -0.37 -1.72
C THR A 54 18.16 -0.24 -2.24
N VAL A 55 18.00 0.08 -3.52
CA VAL A 55 16.69 0.26 -4.14
C VAL A 55 15.97 -1.07 -4.31
N SER A 56 16.65 -2.09 -4.83
CA SER A 56 16.06 -3.40 -5.10
C SER A 56 15.66 -4.12 -3.81
N ASP A 57 16.50 -4.09 -2.78
CA ASP A 57 16.21 -4.70 -1.48
C ASP A 57 15.05 -4.01 -0.78
N ALA A 58 14.99 -2.68 -0.82
CA ALA A 58 13.90 -1.92 -0.23
C ALA A 58 12.57 -2.15 -0.96
N ILE A 59 12.56 -2.23 -2.30
CA ILE A 59 11.35 -2.55 -3.07
C ILE A 59 10.85 -3.97 -2.76
N ARG A 60 11.74 -4.97 -2.68
CA ARG A 60 11.36 -6.33 -2.29
C ARG A 60 10.74 -6.40 -0.90
N GLY A 61 11.30 -5.65 0.06
CA GLY A 61 10.73 -5.52 1.39
C GLY A 61 9.33 -4.90 1.36
N MET A 62 9.17 -3.77 0.67
CA MET A 62 7.86 -3.11 0.54
C MET A 62 6.83 -3.97 -0.18
N ALA A 63 7.23 -4.73 -1.21
CA ALA A 63 6.34 -5.66 -1.90
C ALA A 63 5.82 -6.75 -0.95
N ARG A 64 6.68 -7.27 -0.07
CA ARG A 64 6.27 -8.21 0.99
C ARG A 64 5.30 -7.57 1.98
N ASP A 65 5.61 -6.36 2.44
CA ASP A 65 4.77 -5.63 3.41
C ASP A 65 3.39 -5.29 2.82
N MET A 66 3.34 -4.92 1.54
CA MET A 66 2.08 -4.63 0.83
C MET A 66 1.28 -5.89 0.47
N GLY A 67 1.95 -7.03 0.27
CA GLY A 67 1.31 -8.29 -0.08
C GLY A 67 0.25 -8.72 0.93
N GLY A 68 0.56 -8.70 2.23
CA GLY A 68 -0.40 -9.05 3.29
C GLY A 68 -1.59 -8.09 3.34
N ARG A 69 -1.35 -6.79 3.15
CA ARG A 69 -2.41 -5.76 3.11
C ARG A 69 -3.33 -5.93 1.91
N ALA A 70 -2.77 -6.33 0.75
CA ALA A 70 -3.54 -6.61 -0.45
C ALA A 70 -4.39 -7.88 -0.30
N GLU A 71 -3.88 -8.89 0.40
CA GLU A 71 -4.61 -10.12 0.73
C GLU A 71 -5.82 -9.84 1.62
N GLU A 72 -5.63 -9.06 2.70
CA GLU A 72 -6.72 -8.64 3.60
C GLU A 72 -7.80 -7.83 2.87
N ALA A 73 -7.40 -6.89 2.02
CA ALA A 73 -8.33 -6.11 1.22
C ALA A 73 -9.12 -6.99 0.24
N ARG A 74 -8.48 -7.98 -0.38
CA ARG A 74 -9.13 -8.97 -1.25
C ARG A 74 -10.14 -9.80 -0.45
N ASP A 75 -9.75 -10.36 0.69
CA ASP A 75 -10.63 -11.17 1.53
C ASP A 75 -11.86 -10.38 2.01
N SER A 76 -11.67 -9.12 2.40
CA SER A 76 -12.74 -8.19 2.76
C SER A 76 -13.71 -7.95 1.62
N ARG A 77 -13.21 -7.72 0.40
CA ARG A 77 -14.06 -7.59 -0.81
C ARG A 77 -14.83 -8.88 -1.11
N MET A 78 -14.19 -10.04 -0.99
CA MET A 78 -14.86 -11.33 -1.20
C MET A 78 -15.95 -11.59 -0.16
N ARG A 79 -15.74 -11.19 1.11
CA ARG A 79 -16.78 -11.23 2.17
C ARG A 79 -17.96 -10.32 1.85
N ASN A 80 -17.70 -9.07 1.47
CA ASN A 80 -18.76 -8.12 1.13
C ASN A 80 -19.53 -8.50 -0.15
N ALA A 81 -18.89 -9.21 -1.07
CA ALA A 81 -19.52 -9.71 -2.29
C ALA A 81 -20.39 -10.97 -2.08
N GLY A 82 -20.53 -11.45 -0.83
CA GLY A 82 -21.32 -12.65 -0.51
C GLY A 82 -20.69 -13.96 -0.97
N VAL A 83 -19.43 -13.95 -1.44
CA VAL A 83 -18.74 -15.14 -1.99
C VAL A 83 -18.46 -16.19 -0.90
N TRP A 84 -18.51 -15.80 0.37
CA TRP A 84 -18.34 -16.70 1.52
C TRP A 84 -19.66 -17.21 2.11
N ASP A 85 -20.81 -16.81 1.56
CA ASP A 85 -22.11 -17.32 1.99
C ASP A 85 -22.40 -18.67 1.30
N VAL A 86 -21.75 -19.73 1.79
CA VAL A 86 -21.98 -21.11 1.33
C VAL A 86 -23.23 -21.74 1.94
N GLY A 87 -24.07 -20.97 2.65
CA GLY A 87 -25.33 -21.48 3.19
C GLY A 87 -25.15 -22.71 4.07
N LEU A 88 -24.60 -22.52 5.28
CA LEU A 88 -24.69 -23.46 6.39
C LEU A 88 -25.22 -22.75 7.63
#